data_AF-A0A2R4X113-F1
#
_entry.id   AF-A0A2R4X113-F1
#
_cell.length_a   1.000
_cell.length_b   1.000
_cell.length_c   1.000
_cell.angle_alpha   90.00
_cell.angle_beta   90.00
_cell.angle_gamma   90.00
#
_symmetry.space_group_name_H-M   'P 1'
#
loop_
_entity.id
_entity.type
_entity.pdbx_description
1 polymer ?
#
loop_
_entity_poly.entity_id
_entity_poly.type
_entity_poly.pdbx_seq_one_letter_code
_entity_poly.pdbx_strand_id
1 'polypeptide(L)'
;MAEWTDRITGVGRAIDHWCRRHALAIGAGTLLSTAALLALGWYTAAIGAGATCNATYPGCAGQLSPIGLSVPQFVEWLHRFVAMFVGYAILGNAIVQWRAHTGTRISRSAGLAALLLPLQVVFGAATVTIAGLLPGGYAPPTQILHLAAALGIFVSLVASIVWLDIARGAGPTARRLTYAAAGGISLAALQLAVARGGALTFRPLVQTTHHLVAIGQLAAFLTLAIWAREIGRRRLTALAGGGAVLSVATIALVVGVVPITRPIELLAMGLIAIQGALFVTMAYSGGDGPVETPAQTIEIE
;
A
#
# COMPACT_ATOMS: atom_id res chain seq x y z
N MET A 1 39.84 0.15 27.54
CA MET A 1 39.29 -0.36 26.26
C MET A 1 38.16 -1.37 26.47
N ALA A 2 38.27 -2.33 27.40
CA ALA A 2 37.21 -3.30 27.69
C ALA A 2 35.86 -2.67 28.12
N GLU A 3 35.89 -1.69 29.05
CA GLU A 3 34.68 -1.00 29.54
C GLU A 3 33.93 -0.22 28.43
N TRP A 4 34.66 0.42 27.52
CA TRP A 4 34.09 1.14 26.38
C TRP A 4 33.42 0.19 25.39
N THR A 5 34.02 -0.98 25.17
CA THR A 5 33.46 -2.02 24.30
C THR A 5 32.16 -2.57 24.89
N ASP A 6 32.15 -2.82 26.21
CA ASP A 6 30.96 -3.36 26.89
C ASP A 6 29.79 -2.36 26.91
N ARG A 7 30.06 -1.06 27.13
CA ARG A 7 29.05 0.01 27.00
C ARG A 7 28.46 0.11 25.59
N ILE A 8 29.29 0.08 24.55
CA ILE A 8 28.84 0.16 23.15
C ILE A 8 27.97 -1.05 22.79
N THR A 9 28.38 -2.26 23.20
CA THR A 9 27.56 -3.47 22.96
C THR A 9 26.26 -3.45 23.75
N GLY A 10 26.26 -2.92 24.97
CA GLY A 10 25.06 -2.72 25.79
C GLY A 10 24.03 -1.80 25.12
N VAL A 11 24.48 -0.66 24.59
CA VAL A 11 23.60 0.28 23.84
C VAL A 11 23.04 -0.40 22.58
N GLY A 12 23.86 -1.12 21.83
CA GLY A 12 23.41 -1.87 20.65
C GLY A 12 22.30 -2.88 20.96
N ARG A 13 22.48 -3.68 22.03
CA ARG A 13 21.47 -4.66 22.50
C ARG A 13 20.17 -3.97 22.91
N ALA A 14 20.26 -2.83 23.59
CA ALA A 14 19.08 -2.06 24.00
C ALA A 14 18.29 -1.53 22.80
N ILE A 15 18.98 -1.00 21.78
CA ILE A 15 18.36 -0.55 20.52
C ILE A 15 17.67 -1.71 19.81
N ASP A 16 18.34 -2.85 19.67
CA ASP A 16 17.76 -4.00 18.95
C ASP A 16 16.54 -4.57 19.68
N HIS A 17 16.56 -4.57 21.01
CA HIS A 17 15.39 -4.93 21.82
C HIS A 17 14.23 -3.95 21.62
N TRP A 18 14.50 -2.64 21.62
CA TRP A 18 13.50 -1.62 21.33
C TRP A 18 12.91 -1.80 19.92
N CYS A 19 13.75 -2.00 18.91
CA CYS A 19 13.31 -2.23 17.53
C CYS A 19 12.39 -3.45 17.44
N ARG A 20 12.75 -4.59 18.05
CA ARG A 20 11.89 -5.80 18.06
C ARG A 20 10.54 -5.56 18.76
N ARG A 21 10.55 -4.84 19.89
CA ARG A 21 9.32 -4.52 20.64
C ARG A 21 8.36 -3.66 19.82
N HIS A 22 8.88 -2.65 19.12
CA HIS A 22 8.09 -1.64 18.41
C HIS A 22 7.91 -1.91 16.90
N ALA A 23 8.54 -2.95 16.34
CA ALA A 23 8.50 -3.27 14.90
C ALA A 23 7.08 -3.33 14.31
N LEU A 24 6.13 -3.96 15.01
CA LEU A 24 4.75 -4.09 14.53
C LEU A 24 4.02 -2.74 14.53
N ALA A 25 4.14 -1.97 15.60
CA ALA A 25 3.47 -0.67 15.72
C ALA A 25 4.01 0.33 14.69
N ILE A 26 5.34 0.37 14.51
CA ILE A 26 6.00 1.22 13.51
C ILE A 26 5.59 0.80 12.10
N GLY A 27 5.68 -0.49 11.79
CA GLY A 27 5.31 -0.97 10.45
C GLY A 27 3.83 -0.76 10.13
N ALA A 28 2.93 -0.99 11.10
CA ALA A 28 1.49 -0.75 10.92
C ALA A 28 1.19 0.75 10.76
N GLY A 29 1.82 1.61 11.58
CA GLY A 29 1.69 3.06 11.47
C GLY A 29 2.20 3.59 10.12
N THR A 30 3.32 3.06 9.62
CA THR A 30 3.85 3.40 8.29
C THR A 30 2.92 2.92 7.17
N LEU A 31 2.38 1.70 7.25
CA LEU A 31 1.44 1.18 6.26
C LEU A 31 0.14 2.02 6.22
N LEU A 32 -0.44 2.33 7.38
CA LEU A 32 -1.68 3.10 7.49
C LEU A 32 -1.48 4.55 7.04
N SER A 33 -0.38 5.20 7.42
CA SER A 33 -0.08 6.56 6.96
C SER A 33 0.23 6.61 5.46
N THR A 34 0.86 5.57 4.90
CA THR A 34 1.04 5.43 3.43
C THR A 34 -0.30 5.26 2.71
N ALA A 35 -1.22 4.45 3.24
CA ALA A 35 -2.57 4.30 2.69
C ALA A 35 -3.36 5.63 2.74
N ALA A 36 -3.25 6.38 3.84
CA ALA A 36 -3.85 7.70 3.97
C ALA A 36 -3.23 8.72 2.98
N LEU A 37 -1.92 8.65 2.74
CA LEU A 37 -1.24 9.49 1.76
C LEU A 37 -1.69 9.17 0.33
N LEU A 38 -1.87 7.89 -0.02
CA LEU A 38 -2.45 7.46 -1.30
C LEU A 38 -3.86 8.05 -1.48
N ALA A 39 -4.70 7.96 -0.45
CA ALA A 39 -6.04 8.57 -0.45
C ALA A 39 -5.98 10.09 -0.66
N LEU A 40 -5.10 10.78 0.04
CA LEU A 40 -4.88 12.21 -0.13
C LEU A 40 -4.41 12.54 -1.55
N GLY A 41 -3.50 11.76 -2.13
CA GLY A 41 -3.04 11.91 -3.52
C GLY A 41 -4.16 11.75 -4.54
N TRP A 42 -5.01 10.73 -4.39
CA TRP A 42 -6.19 10.58 -5.26
C TRP A 42 -7.20 11.70 -5.07
N TYR A 43 -7.39 12.20 -3.85
CA TYR A 43 -8.25 13.37 -3.62
C TYR A 43 -7.70 14.61 -4.32
N THR A 44 -6.40 14.90 -4.19
CA THR A 44 -5.70 15.99 -4.91
C THR A 44 -5.91 15.89 -6.42
N ALA A 45 -5.78 14.69 -7.00
CA ALA A 45 -6.03 14.46 -8.41
C ALA A 45 -7.52 14.65 -8.77
N ALA A 46 -8.45 14.11 -7.97
CA ALA A 46 -9.88 14.13 -8.24
C ALA A 46 -10.49 15.55 -8.20
N ILE A 47 -9.92 16.46 -7.42
CA ILE A 47 -10.33 17.88 -7.41
C ILE A 47 -9.57 18.75 -8.44
N GLY A 48 -8.67 18.16 -9.23
CA GLY A 48 -7.86 18.89 -10.21
C GLY A 48 -6.74 19.75 -9.61
N ALA A 49 -6.30 19.47 -8.38
CA ALA A 49 -5.28 20.25 -7.68
C ALA A 49 -3.83 19.84 -8.04
N GLY A 50 -3.63 18.77 -8.82
CA GLY A 50 -2.30 18.15 -9.03
C GLY A 50 -1.26 18.92 -9.85
N ALA A 51 -1.51 20.18 -10.22
CA ALA A 51 -0.58 21.03 -10.97
C ALA A 51 -0.84 22.55 -10.75
N THR A 52 -1.37 22.91 -9.57
CA THR A 52 -1.79 24.28 -9.24
C THR A 52 -0.70 25.12 -8.55
N CYS A 53 0.40 24.48 -8.14
CA CYS A 53 1.55 25.10 -7.49
C CYS A 53 2.56 25.78 -8.45
N ASN A 54 2.12 26.27 -9.61
CA ASN A 54 2.93 27.01 -10.60
C ASN A 54 4.25 26.32 -10.97
N ALA A 55 4.22 25.00 -11.15
CA ALA A 55 5.39 24.18 -11.49
C ALA A 55 6.59 24.30 -10.54
N THR A 56 6.36 24.76 -9.31
CA THR A 56 7.39 24.79 -8.26
C THR A 56 7.37 23.51 -7.42
N TYR A 57 8.55 23.06 -7.01
CA TYR A 57 8.78 21.93 -6.09
C TYR A 57 10.13 22.16 -5.39
N PRO A 58 10.29 21.91 -4.08
CA PRO A 58 9.34 21.30 -3.14
C PRO A 58 8.22 22.24 -2.64
N GLY A 59 8.39 23.56 -2.76
CA GLY A 59 7.38 24.55 -2.39
C GLY A 59 6.18 24.63 -3.35
N CYS A 60 5.21 25.48 -3.03
CA CYS A 60 4.02 25.75 -3.82
C CYS A 60 3.92 27.24 -4.13
N ALA A 61 3.82 27.63 -5.41
CA ALA A 61 3.80 29.02 -5.86
C ALA A 61 4.95 29.88 -5.25
N GLY A 62 6.15 29.30 -5.16
CA GLY A 62 7.34 29.99 -4.64
C GLY A 62 7.48 30.05 -3.12
N GLN A 63 6.55 29.44 -2.37
CA GLN A 63 6.55 29.46 -0.91
C GLN A 63 6.51 28.05 -0.29
N LEU A 64 7.09 27.90 0.90
CA LEU A 64 7.06 26.67 1.69
C LEU A 64 5.90 26.65 2.71
N SER A 65 5.15 27.76 2.82
CA SER A 65 4.06 27.97 3.77
C SER A 65 2.70 27.86 3.09
N PRO A 66 1.64 27.40 3.79
CA PRO A 66 0.29 27.37 3.25
C PRO A 66 -0.40 28.75 3.23
N ILE A 67 0.19 29.78 3.85
CA ILE A 67 -0.41 31.11 3.99
C ILE A 67 -0.56 31.76 2.61
N GLY A 68 -1.78 32.23 2.30
CA GLY A 68 -2.08 32.89 1.02
C GLY A 68 -2.26 31.95 -0.17
N LEU A 69 -2.27 30.62 0.03
CA LEU A 69 -2.61 29.67 -1.04
C LEU A 69 -4.13 29.62 -1.29
N SER A 70 -4.52 29.48 -2.56
CA SER A 70 -5.89 29.10 -2.91
C SER A 70 -6.20 27.68 -2.42
N VAL A 71 -7.48 27.29 -2.36
CA VAL A 71 -7.88 25.96 -1.88
C VAL A 71 -7.21 24.80 -2.67
N PRO A 72 -7.17 24.81 -4.02
CA PRO A 72 -6.46 23.75 -4.77
C PRO A 72 -4.96 23.71 -4.46
N GLN A 73 -4.31 24.87 -4.38
CA GLN A 73 -2.88 24.97 -4.04
C GLN A 73 -2.59 24.47 -2.62
N PHE A 74 -3.48 24.77 -1.66
CA PHE A 74 -3.37 24.26 -0.30
C PHE A 74 -3.44 22.73 -0.28
N VAL A 75 -4.35 22.12 -1.03
CA VAL A 75 -4.47 20.65 -1.09
C VAL A 75 -3.23 20.01 -1.71
N GLU A 76 -2.70 20.59 -2.78
CA GLU A 76 -1.45 20.11 -3.39
C GLU A 76 -0.25 20.25 -2.44
N TRP A 77 -0.11 21.41 -1.79
CA TRP A 77 0.91 21.65 -0.77
C TRP A 77 0.79 20.68 0.40
N LEU A 78 -0.43 20.45 0.91
CA LEU A 78 -0.71 19.55 2.03
C LEU A 78 -0.31 18.11 1.68
N HIS A 79 -0.63 17.66 0.46
CA HIS A 79 -0.20 16.35 -0.02
C HIS A 79 1.32 16.19 0.03
N ARG A 80 2.07 17.17 -0.47
CA ARG A 80 3.55 17.17 -0.45
C ARG A 80 4.12 17.22 0.97
N PHE A 81 3.52 18.05 1.82
CA PHE A 81 3.92 18.18 3.23
C PHE A 81 3.75 16.86 3.96
N VAL A 82 2.58 16.23 3.86
CA VAL A 82 2.32 14.91 4.46
C VAL A 82 3.22 13.83 3.84
N ALA A 83 3.44 13.87 2.51
CA ALA A 83 4.31 12.94 1.82
C ALA A 83 5.74 12.94 2.38
N MET A 84 6.27 14.10 2.76
CA MET A 84 7.59 14.20 3.39
C MET A 84 7.67 13.40 4.70
N PHE A 85 6.71 13.57 5.61
CA PHE A 85 6.70 12.84 6.89
C PHE A 85 6.51 11.33 6.70
N VAL A 86 5.63 10.94 5.78
CA VAL A 86 5.42 9.52 5.44
C VAL A 86 6.68 8.93 4.80
N GLY A 87 7.40 9.68 3.97
CA GLY A 87 8.70 9.29 3.43
C GLY A 87 9.71 8.96 4.53
N TYR A 88 9.83 9.82 5.56
CA TYR A 88 10.66 9.54 6.73
C TYR A 88 10.16 8.33 7.53
N ALA A 89 8.84 8.15 7.67
CA ALA A 89 8.27 6.96 8.33
C ALA A 89 8.58 5.66 7.56
N ILE A 90 8.65 5.69 6.23
CA ILE A 90 9.06 4.54 5.39
C ILE A 90 10.54 4.21 5.63
N LEU A 91 11.42 5.22 5.61
CA LEU A 91 12.85 5.04 5.90
C LEU A 91 13.08 4.51 7.31
N GLY A 92 12.42 5.11 8.31
CA GLY A 92 12.48 4.67 9.70
C GLY A 92 11.98 3.24 9.88
N ASN A 93 10.87 2.88 9.22
CA ASN A 93 10.39 1.50 9.22
C ASN A 93 11.42 0.53 8.61
N ALA A 94 12.02 0.86 7.47
CA ALA A 94 13.06 0.02 6.88
C ALA A 94 14.23 -0.23 7.83
N ILE A 95 14.70 0.82 8.53
CA ILE A 95 15.76 0.72 9.54
C ILE A 95 15.33 -0.19 10.69
N VAL A 96 14.13 0.02 11.24
CA VAL A 96 13.61 -0.77 12.38
C VAL A 96 13.46 -2.24 11.99
N GLN A 97 12.84 -2.54 10.84
CA GLN A 97 12.68 -3.91 10.39
C GLN A 97 14.02 -4.56 10.05
N TRP A 98 14.97 -3.79 9.49
CA TRP A 98 16.32 -4.28 9.25
C TRP A 98 17.01 -4.69 10.55
N ARG A 99 17.02 -3.84 11.58
CA ARG A 99 17.64 -4.18 12.87
C ARG A 99 16.92 -5.31 13.62
N ALA A 100 15.59 -5.33 13.57
CA ALA A 100 14.79 -6.32 14.29
C ALA A 100 14.82 -7.70 13.61
N HIS A 101 14.91 -7.74 12.28
CA HIS A 101 14.68 -8.93 11.46
C HIS A 101 15.65 -9.02 10.27
N THR A 102 16.94 -8.75 10.51
CA THR A 102 18.00 -8.72 9.48
C THR A 102 17.96 -9.94 8.57
N GLY A 103 18.06 -9.73 7.25
CA GLY A 103 18.16 -10.80 6.26
C GLY A 103 16.87 -11.57 5.97
N THR A 104 15.80 -11.37 6.75
CA THR A 104 14.49 -12.03 6.55
C THR A 104 13.66 -11.37 5.43
N ARG A 105 12.54 -12.00 5.06
CA ARG A 105 11.57 -11.41 4.11
C ARG A 105 10.97 -10.10 4.63
N ILE A 106 10.87 -9.92 5.95
CA ILE A 106 10.35 -8.71 6.60
C ILE A 106 11.24 -7.52 6.25
N SER A 107 12.53 -7.61 6.59
CA SER A 107 13.49 -6.52 6.36
C SER A 107 13.75 -6.25 4.89
N ARG A 108 13.79 -7.29 4.04
CA ARG A 108 13.93 -7.12 2.58
C ARG A 108 12.77 -6.35 1.97
N SER A 109 11.53 -6.61 2.43
CA SER A 109 10.34 -5.96 1.89
C SER A 109 10.22 -4.52 2.38
N ALA A 110 10.51 -4.27 3.66
CA ALA A 110 10.63 -2.90 4.16
C ALA A 110 11.76 -2.13 3.46
N GLY A 111 12.89 -2.79 3.18
CA GLY A 111 14.00 -2.24 2.40
C GLY A 111 13.61 -1.91 0.95
N LEU A 112 12.82 -2.77 0.30
CA LEU A 112 12.29 -2.49 -1.05
C LEU A 112 11.37 -1.27 -1.05
N ALA A 113 10.51 -1.11 -0.04
CA ALA A 113 9.68 0.09 0.11
C ALA A 113 10.54 1.36 0.20
N ALA A 114 11.63 1.34 0.99
CA ALA A 114 12.57 2.45 1.08
C ALA A 114 13.33 2.68 -0.24
N LEU A 115 13.70 1.62 -0.96
CA LEU A 115 14.40 1.71 -2.24
C LEU A 115 13.53 2.30 -3.36
N LEU A 116 12.22 2.10 -3.31
CA LEU A 116 11.26 2.67 -4.27
C LEU A 116 10.94 4.14 -3.97
N LEU A 117 11.23 4.64 -2.77
CA LEU A 117 10.92 6.02 -2.35
C LEU A 117 11.57 7.10 -3.25
N PRO A 118 12.84 6.99 -3.68
CA PRO A 118 13.42 7.95 -4.63
C PRO A 118 12.66 8.03 -5.95
N LEU A 119 12.21 6.89 -6.51
CA LEU A 119 11.40 6.86 -7.71
C LEU A 119 10.05 7.57 -7.48
N GLN A 120 9.43 7.33 -6.33
CA GLN A 120 8.18 7.99 -5.94
C GLN A 120 8.34 9.52 -5.89
N VAL A 121 9.44 10.01 -5.32
CA VAL A 121 9.76 11.44 -5.24
C VAL A 121 10.03 12.03 -6.62
N VAL A 122 10.84 11.35 -7.44
CA VAL A 122 11.18 11.82 -8.81
C VAL A 122 9.92 11.88 -9.67
N PHE A 123 9.12 10.82 -9.72
CA PHE A 123 7.89 10.82 -10.51
C PHE A 123 6.84 11.78 -9.93
N GLY A 124 6.78 11.95 -8.62
CA GLY A 124 5.89 12.93 -7.97
C GLY A 124 6.26 14.35 -8.36
N ALA A 125 7.54 14.72 -8.25
CA ALA A 125 8.02 16.02 -8.71
C ALA A 125 7.79 16.20 -10.22
N ALA A 126 8.02 15.16 -11.02
CA ALA A 126 7.80 15.19 -12.46
C ALA A 126 6.35 15.51 -12.84
N THR A 127 5.35 15.00 -12.09
CA THR A 127 3.93 15.30 -12.35
C THR A 127 3.60 16.79 -12.25
N VAL A 128 4.37 17.56 -11.45
CA VAL A 128 4.11 18.97 -11.19
C VAL A 128 5.08 19.92 -11.91
N THR A 129 6.34 19.51 -12.12
CA THR A 129 7.37 20.36 -12.77
C THR A 129 7.40 20.21 -14.28
N ILE A 130 7.32 18.97 -14.80
CA ILE A 130 7.34 18.73 -16.25
C ILE A 130 6.05 19.29 -16.87
N ALA A 131 4.94 19.24 -16.13
CA ALA A 131 3.68 19.89 -16.51
C ALA A 131 3.83 21.37 -16.87
N GLY A 132 4.73 22.09 -16.21
CA GLY A 132 5.01 23.50 -16.50
C GLY A 132 6.13 23.76 -17.51
N LEU A 133 6.98 22.77 -17.80
CA LEU A 133 8.16 22.92 -18.66
C LEU A 133 7.96 22.38 -20.08
N LEU A 134 7.08 21.39 -20.27
CA LEU A 134 6.79 20.79 -21.57
C LEU A 134 5.27 20.71 -21.79
N PRO A 135 4.76 21.03 -23.00
CA PRO A 135 3.38 20.74 -23.36
C PRO A 135 3.09 19.26 -23.13
N GLY A 136 2.13 18.96 -22.23
CA GLY A 136 1.75 17.59 -21.89
C GLY A 136 2.51 16.94 -20.73
N GLY A 137 3.32 17.66 -19.94
CA GLY A 137 4.05 17.07 -18.81
C GLY A 137 3.19 16.56 -17.64
N TYR A 138 1.96 17.07 -17.50
CA TYR A 138 0.89 16.43 -16.74
C TYR A 138 0.27 15.31 -17.59
N ALA A 139 1.07 14.28 -17.86
CA ALA A 139 0.76 13.21 -18.80
C ALA A 139 0.20 11.99 -18.06
N PRO A 140 -0.70 11.21 -18.69
CA PRO A 140 -1.09 9.90 -18.15
C PRO A 140 0.13 9.01 -17.81
N PRO A 141 1.21 8.93 -18.64
CA PRO A 141 2.39 8.14 -18.28
C PRO A 141 3.10 8.53 -16.98
N THR A 142 3.30 9.83 -16.70
CA THR A 142 4.00 10.27 -15.48
C THR A 142 3.16 10.00 -14.24
N GLN A 143 1.84 10.18 -14.32
CA GLN A 143 0.91 9.84 -13.26
C GLN A 143 0.87 8.33 -12.99
N ILE A 144 0.89 7.50 -14.03
CA ILE A 144 0.94 6.04 -13.91
C ILE A 144 2.24 5.60 -13.24
N LEU A 145 3.39 6.14 -13.66
CA LEU A 145 4.68 5.79 -13.07
C LEU A 145 4.74 6.19 -11.59
N HIS A 146 4.23 7.38 -11.26
CA HIS A 146 4.10 7.81 -9.86
C HIS A 146 3.17 6.88 -9.07
N LEU A 147 2.01 6.53 -9.60
CA LEU A 147 1.10 5.58 -8.94
C LEU A 147 1.71 4.18 -8.81
N ALA A 148 2.42 3.69 -9.82
CA ALA A 148 3.04 2.38 -9.82
C ALA A 148 4.14 2.28 -8.75
N ALA A 149 4.96 3.32 -8.60
CA ALA A 149 5.94 3.40 -7.51
C ALA A 149 5.23 3.42 -6.14
N ALA A 150 4.16 4.21 -6.00
CA ALA A 150 3.37 4.28 -4.77
C ALA A 150 2.74 2.92 -4.38
N LEU A 151 2.15 2.22 -5.36
CA LEU A 151 1.59 0.88 -5.16
C LEU A 151 2.69 -0.14 -4.85
N GLY A 152 3.86 -0.06 -5.49
CA GLY A 152 5.01 -0.90 -5.18
C GLY A 152 5.48 -0.74 -3.72
N ILE A 153 5.54 0.50 -3.23
CA ILE A 153 5.82 0.81 -1.81
C ILE A 153 4.73 0.18 -0.92
N PHE A 154 3.46 0.43 -1.23
CA PHE A 154 2.33 -0.08 -0.45
C PHE A 154 2.34 -1.62 -0.35
N VAL A 155 2.48 -2.31 -1.48
CA VAL A 155 2.57 -3.79 -1.54
C VAL A 155 3.74 -4.31 -0.74
N SER A 156 4.90 -3.65 -0.82
CA SER A 156 6.10 -4.02 -0.06
C SER A 156 5.89 -3.88 1.46
N LEU A 157 5.19 -2.82 1.89
CA LEU A 157 4.82 -2.61 3.29
C LEU A 157 3.78 -3.63 3.79
N VAL A 158 2.76 -3.93 2.99
CA VAL A 158 1.79 -5.00 3.30
C VAL A 158 2.51 -6.32 3.48
N ALA A 159 3.37 -6.70 2.54
CA ALA A 159 4.10 -7.96 2.60
C ALA A 159 5.02 -8.02 3.84
N SER A 160 5.73 -6.92 4.15
CA SER A 160 6.51 -6.79 5.39
C SER A 160 5.67 -7.05 6.64
N ILE A 161 4.44 -6.49 6.70
CA ILE A 161 3.54 -6.65 7.84
C ILE A 161 3.00 -8.08 7.95
N VAL A 162 2.63 -8.68 6.82
CA VAL A 162 2.11 -10.06 6.81
C VAL A 162 3.19 -11.05 7.26
N TRP A 163 4.43 -10.90 6.79
CA TRP A 163 5.54 -11.73 7.27
C TRP A 163 5.90 -11.48 8.73
N LEU A 164 5.76 -10.23 9.21
CA LEU A 164 5.96 -9.92 10.62
C LEU A 164 4.89 -10.56 11.51
N ASP A 165 3.62 -10.55 11.07
CA ASP A 165 2.51 -11.23 11.74
C ASP A 165 2.75 -12.75 11.85
N ILE A 166 3.28 -13.37 10.79
CA ILE A 166 3.69 -14.79 10.79
C ILE A 166 4.84 -15.01 11.79
N ALA A 167 5.90 -14.20 11.74
CA ALA A 167 7.07 -14.35 12.61
C ALA A 167 6.75 -14.17 14.10
N ARG A 168 5.65 -13.48 14.44
CA ARG A 168 5.15 -13.34 15.81
C ARG A 168 4.23 -14.48 16.26
N GLY A 169 4.05 -15.51 15.42
CA GLY A 169 3.25 -16.69 15.73
C GLY A 169 1.74 -16.54 15.52
N ALA A 170 1.28 -15.42 14.95
CA ALA A 170 -0.14 -15.23 14.65
C ALA A 170 -0.53 -15.96 13.35
N GLY A 171 0.12 -15.60 12.24
CA GLY A 171 0.13 -16.34 10.97
C GLY A 171 -1.22 -16.84 10.39
N PRO A 172 -1.17 -17.73 9.39
CA PRO A 172 -2.36 -18.30 8.76
C PRO A 172 -3.09 -19.31 9.66
N THR A 173 -4.41 -19.17 9.79
CA THR A 173 -5.31 -20.20 10.33
C THR A 173 -6.56 -20.25 9.45
N ALA A 174 -7.31 -21.36 9.45
CA ALA A 174 -8.56 -21.49 8.68
C ALA A 174 -9.54 -20.33 8.97
N ARG A 175 -9.68 -19.96 10.26
CA ARG A 175 -10.52 -18.83 10.69
C ARG A 175 -10.02 -17.49 10.14
N ARG A 176 -8.72 -17.20 10.21
CA ARG A 176 -8.16 -15.93 9.69
C ARG A 176 -8.24 -15.85 8.16
N LEU A 177 -8.03 -16.95 7.45
CA LEU A 177 -8.23 -17.03 6.00
C LEU A 177 -9.68 -16.69 5.63
N THR A 178 -10.64 -17.31 6.34
CA THR A 178 -12.07 -17.07 6.14
C THR A 178 -12.45 -15.61 6.43
N TYR A 179 -11.96 -15.03 7.52
CA TYR A 179 -12.22 -13.62 7.85
C TYR A 179 -11.57 -12.64 6.88
N ALA A 180 -10.34 -12.89 6.42
CA ALA A 180 -9.71 -12.07 5.39
C ALA A 180 -10.47 -12.13 4.06
N ALA A 181 -10.97 -13.32 3.68
CA ALA A 181 -11.81 -13.48 2.51
C ALA A 181 -13.17 -12.77 2.67
N ALA A 182 -13.86 -12.92 3.80
CA ALA A 182 -15.12 -12.24 4.10
C ALA A 182 -14.97 -10.70 4.12
N GLY A 183 -13.87 -10.20 4.68
CA GLY A 183 -13.48 -8.79 4.57
C GLY A 183 -13.32 -8.36 3.12
N GLY A 184 -12.64 -9.17 2.30
CA GLY A 184 -12.51 -8.95 0.86
C GLY A 184 -13.84 -8.90 0.11
N ILE A 185 -14.81 -9.77 0.44
CA ILE A 185 -16.18 -9.72 -0.12
C ILE A 185 -16.84 -8.37 0.22
N SER A 186 -16.73 -7.96 1.49
CA SER A 186 -17.32 -6.71 1.98
C SER A 186 -16.71 -5.49 1.28
N LEU A 187 -15.39 -5.50 1.08
CA LEU A 187 -14.68 -4.46 0.32
C LEU A 187 -15.11 -4.45 -1.16
N ALA A 188 -15.23 -5.61 -1.82
CA ALA A 188 -15.67 -5.66 -3.22
C ALA A 188 -17.10 -5.12 -3.40
N ALA A 189 -18.01 -5.46 -2.48
CA ALA A 189 -19.37 -4.92 -2.48
C ALA A 189 -19.37 -3.40 -2.26
N LEU A 190 -18.57 -2.90 -1.30
CA LEU A 190 -18.42 -1.47 -1.07
C LEU A 190 -17.82 -0.78 -2.31
N GLN A 191 -16.79 -1.35 -2.94
CA GLN A 191 -16.14 -0.80 -4.12
C GLN A 191 -17.12 -0.67 -5.29
N LEU A 192 -18.00 -1.66 -5.50
CA LEU A 192 -19.10 -1.59 -6.47
C LEU A 192 -20.10 -0.48 -6.14
N ALA A 193 -20.48 -0.33 -4.87
CA ALA A 193 -21.40 0.72 -4.45
C ALA A 193 -20.87 2.14 -4.72
N VAL A 194 -19.55 2.34 -4.52
CA VAL A 194 -18.87 3.62 -4.79
C VAL A 194 -18.26 3.71 -6.20
N ALA A 195 -18.46 2.70 -7.06
CA ALA A 195 -17.96 2.72 -8.43
C ALA A 195 -18.71 3.75 -9.27
N ARG A 196 -18.08 4.20 -10.37
CA ARG A 196 -18.71 5.14 -11.31
C ARG A 196 -19.90 4.48 -12.00
N GLY A 197 -21.12 5.00 -11.78
CA GLY A 197 -22.36 4.37 -12.23
C GLY A 197 -22.90 3.31 -11.26
N GLY A 198 -22.33 3.23 -10.05
CA GLY A 198 -22.84 2.46 -8.92
C GLY A 198 -23.93 3.22 -8.15
N ALA A 199 -24.04 2.95 -6.85
CA ALA A 199 -25.11 3.47 -6.00
C ALA A 199 -24.95 4.95 -5.62
N LEU A 200 -23.72 5.47 -5.62
CA LEU A 200 -23.40 6.84 -5.22
C LEU A 200 -22.90 7.68 -6.41
N THR A 201 -23.23 8.97 -6.40
CA THR A 201 -22.70 9.93 -7.37
C THR A 201 -21.17 10.03 -7.25
N PHE A 202 -20.47 9.86 -8.36
CA PHE A 202 -19.00 9.78 -8.42
C PHE A 202 -18.32 11.14 -8.25
N ARG A 203 -18.45 11.72 -7.05
CA ARG A 203 -17.79 12.96 -6.60
C ARG A 203 -16.36 12.67 -6.14
N PRO A 204 -15.48 13.68 -5.98
CA PRO A 204 -14.08 13.47 -5.59
C PRO A 204 -13.91 12.59 -4.35
N LEU A 205 -14.71 12.79 -3.30
CA LEU A 205 -14.67 11.93 -2.10
C LEU A 205 -15.04 10.48 -2.41
N VAL A 206 -16.09 10.24 -3.20
CA VAL A 206 -16.53 8.89 -3.58
C VAL A 206 -15.48 8.19 -4.44
N GLN A 207 -14.85 8.93 -5.36
CA GLN A 207 -13.72 8.43 -6.15
C GLN A 207 -12.53 8.08 -5.27
N THR A 208 -12.14 8.94 -4.32
CA THR A 208 -11.07 8.64 -3.35
C THR A 208 -11.41 7.40 -2.53
N THR A 209 -12.65 7.27 -2.04
CA THR A 209 -13.11 6.08 -1.32
C THR A 209 -13.03 4.84 -2.21
N HIS A 210 -13.44 4.92 -3.47
CA HIS A 210 -13.33 3.82 -4.43
C HIS A 210 -11.89 3.29 -4.54
N HIS A 211 -10.91 4.18 -4.69
CA HIS A 211 -9.50 3.78 -4.78
C HIS A 211 -8.93 3.28 -3.44
N LEU A 212 -9.35 3.87 -2.31
CA LEU A 212 -8.94 3.41 -0.98
C LEU A 212 -9.44 1.98 -0.70
N VAL A 213 -10.69 1.67 -1.07
CA VAL A 213 -11.25 0.32 -0.98
C VAL A 213 -10.49 -0.64 -1.92
N ALA A 214 -10.13 -0.19 -3.12
CA ALA A 214 -9.36 -0.99 -4.07
C ALA A 214 -7.99 -1.42 -3.52
N ILE A 215 -7.24 -0.52 -2.85
CA ILE A 215 -5.97 -0.92 -2.20
C ILE A 215 -6.19 -1.79 -0.95
N GLY A 216 -7.33 -1.65 -0.28
CA GLY A 216 -7.76 -2.58 0.76
C GLY A 216 -7.93 -4.00 0.22
N GLN A 217 -8.58 -4.15 -0.95
CA GLN A 217 -8.70 -5.44 -1.64
C GLN A 217 -7.35 -5.99 -2.07
N LEU A 218 -6.47 -5.13 -2.63
CA LEU A 218 -5.10 -5.52 -2.97
C LEU A 218 -4.36 -6.07 -1.74
N ALA A 219 -4.45 -5.40 -0.59
CA ALA A 219 -3.84 -5.85 0.65
C ALA A 219 -4.43 -7.18 1.15
N ALA A 220 -5.75 -7.37 1.03
CA ALA A 220 -6.42 -8.61 1.40
C ALA A 220 -5.98 -9.78 0.51
N PHE A 221 -5.92 -9.59 -0.82
CA PHE A 221 -5.40 -10.59 -1.75
C PHE A 221 -3.92 -10.92 -1.50
N LEU A 222 -3.07 -9.92 -1.24
CA LEU A 222 -1.67 -10.16 -0.90
C LEU A 222 -1.52 -10.95 0.40
N THR A 223 -2.31 -10.61 1.41
CA THR A 223 -2.33 -11.32 2.70
C THR A 223 -2.72 -12.78 2.49
N LEU A 224 -3.82 -13.04 1.77
CA LEU A 224 -4.28 -14.39 1.45
C LEU A 224 -3.25 -15.16 0.61
N ALA A 225 -2.61 -14.51 -0.37
CA ALA A 225 -1.61 -15.15 -1.23
C ALA A 225 -0.38 -15.59 -0.42
N ILE A 226 0.14 -14.73 0.45
CA ILE A 226 1.28 -15.03 1.32
C ILE A 226 0.89 -16.13 2.31
N TRP A 227 -0.21 -15.98 3.03
CA TRP A 227 -0.69 -16.97 4.00
C TRP A 227 -0.92 -18.33 3.36
N ALA A 228 -1.64 -18.41 2.24
CA ALA A 228 -1.86 -19.65 1.51
C ALA A 228 -0.56 -20.31 1.06
N ARG A 229 0.45 -19.50 0.68
CA ARG A 229 1.75 -20.00 0.27
C ARG A 229 2.52 -20.61 1.44
N GLU A 230 2.50 -19.98 2.62
CA GLU A 230 3.20 -20.50 3.80
C GLU A 230 2.61 -21.83 4.29
N ILE A 231 1.31 -22.09 4.07
CA ILE A 231 0.66 -23.38 4.37
C ILE A 231 0.57 -24.34 3.17
N GLY A 232 1.32 -24.09 2.08
CA GLY A 232 1.42 -25.00 0.94
C GLY A 232 0.18 -25.08 0.03
N ARG A 233 -0.83 -24.21 0.19
CA ARG A 233 -2.07 -24.21 -0.61
C ARG A 233 -1.91 -23.51 -1.96
N ARG A 234 -1.21 -24.16 -2.89
CA ARG A 234 -0.86 -23.63 -4.23
C ARG A 234 -2.03 -23.01 -5.01
N ARG A 235 -3.21 -23.67 -5.01
CA ARG A 235 -4.41 -23.17 -5.70
C ARG A 235 -4.89 -21.84 -5.11
N LEU A 236 -4.93 -21.73 -3.78
CA LEU A 236 -5.33 -20.49 -3.12
C LEU A 236 -4.30 -19.37 -3.34
N THR A 237 -3.01 -19.70 -3.32
CA THR A 237 -1.95 -18.75 -3.69
C THR A 237 -2.15 -18.20 -5.10
N ALA A 238 -2.47 -19.06 -6.08
CA ALA A 238 -2.70 -18.64 -7.45
C ALA A 238 -3.96 -17.76 -7.60
N LEU A 239 -5.07 -18.15 -6.97
CA LEU A 239 -6.31 -17.37 -6.99
C LEU A 239 -6.13 -15.99 -6.35
N ALA A 240 -5.48 -15.94 -5.17
CA ALA A 240 -5.21 -14.70 -4.48
C ALA A 240 -4.21 -13.82 -5.25
N GLY A 241 -3.17 -14.41 -5.85
CA GLY A 241 -2.23 -13.70 -6.72
C GLY A 241 -2.91 -13.12 -7.96
N GLY A 242 -3.78 -13.87 -8.61
CA GLY A 242 -4.61 -13.39 -9.72
C GLY A 242 -5.51 -12.22 -9.28
N GLY A 243 -6.18 -12.35 -8.13
CA GLY A 243 -6.99 -11.28 -7.55
C GLY A 243 -6.20 -9.99 -7.30
N ALA A 244 -4.98 -10.09 -6.75
CA ALA A 244 -4.09 -8.93 -6.57
C ALA A 244 -3.76 -8.23 -7.90
N VAL A 245 -3.48 -8.99 -8.97
CA VAL A 245 -3.24 -8.45 -10.32
C VAL A 245 -4.49 -7.74 -10.84
N LEU A 246 -5.67 -8.33 -10.66
CA LEU A 246 -6.94 -7.71 -11.06
C LEU A 246 -7.21 -6.42 -10.28
N SER A 247 -6.88 -6.35 -9.00
CA SER A 247 -7.00 -5.12 -8.21
C SER A 247 -6.09 -4.01 -8.75
N VAL A 248 -4.83 -4.33 -9.10
CA VAL A 248 -3.92 -3.35 -9.74
C VAL A 248 -4.47 -2.90 -11.10
N ALA A 249 -4.96 -3.83 -11.92
CA ALA A 249 -5.57 -3.50 -13.21
C ALA A 249 -6.81 -2.58 -13.06
N THR A 250 -7.65 -2.86 -12.06
CA THR A 250 -8.83 -2.03 -11.75
C THR A 250 -8.43 -0.62 -11.33
N ILE A 251 -7.42 -0.49 -10.46
CA ILE A 251 -6.89 0.82 -10.05
C ILE A 251 -6.37 1.58 -11.28
N ALA A 252 -5.57 0.93 -12.14
CA ALA A 252 -5.03 1.55 -13.34
C ALA A 252 -6.13 2.01 -14.32
N LEU A 253 -7.17 1.21 -14.54
CA LEU A 253 -8.28 1.59 -15.43
C LEU A 253 -9.02 2.85 -14.98
N VAL A 254 -9.20 3.03 -13.67
CA VAL A 254 -10.04 4.10 -13.10
C VAL A 254 -9.26 5.40 -12.87
N VAL A 255 -7.92 5.36 -12.77
CA VAL A 255 -7.08 6.57 -12.57
C VAL A 255 -6.91 7.41 -13.86
N GLY A 256 -7.59 7.06 -14.96
CA GLY A 256 -7.64 7.90 -16.17
C GLY A 256 -6.55 7.60 -17.19
N VAL A 257 -5.97 6.40 -17.14
CA VAL A 257 -5.03 5.88 -18.17
C VAL A 257 -5.72 5.76 -19.53
N VAL A 258 -7.02 5.49 -19.51
CA VAL A 258 -7.86 5.38 -20.69
C VAL A 258 -9.03 6.37 -20.55
N PRO A 259 -9.57 6.90 -21.67
CA PRO A 259 -10.81 7.66 -21.65
C PRO A 259 -11.92 6.83 -20.99
N ILE A 260 -12.54 7.39 -19.96
CA ILE A 260 -13.61 6.70 -19.23
C ILE A 260 -14.87 6.70 -20.08
N THR A 261 -15.06 5.60 -20.80
CA THR A 261 -16.25 5.31 -21.62
C THR A 261 -17.12 4.28 -20.92
N ARG A 262 -18.39 4.16 -21.34
CA ARG A 262 -19.32 3.18 -20.76
C ARG A 262 -18.77 1.74 -20.78
N PRO A 263 -18.10 1.26 -21.84
CA PRO A 263 -17.47 -0.06 -21.82
C PRO A 263 -16.37 -0.21 -20.75
N ILE A 264 -15.55 0.82 -20.53
CA ILE A 264 -14.49 0.80 -19.51
C ILE A 264 -15.10 0.79 -18.10
N GLU A 265 -16.17 1.54 -17.87
CA GLU A 265 -16.90 1.50 -16.60
C GLU A 265 -17.46 0.09 -16.31
N LEU A 266 -18.10 -0.54 -17.30
CA LEU A 266 -18.64 -1.89 -17.18
C LEU A 266 -17.53 -2.93 -16.98
N LEU A 267 -16.40 -2.78 -17.68
CA LEU A 267 -15.23 -3.62 -17.49
C LEU A 267 -14.70 -3.50 -16.06
N ALA A 268 -14.52 -2.29 -15.54
CA ALA A 268 -14.06 -2.08 -14.17
C ALA A 268 -15.02 -2.71 -13.15
N MET A 269 -16.33 -2.53 -13.30
CA MET A 269 -17.33 -3.21 -12.45
C MET A 269 -17.25 -4.72 -12.55
N GLY A 270 -17.11 -5.27 -13.75
CA GLY A 270 -16.95 -6.71 -13.99
C GLY A 270 -15.70 -7.27 -13.29
N LEU A 271 -14.58 -6.55 -13.36
CA LEU A 271 -13.34 -6.93 -12.66
C LEU A 271 -13.52 -6.91 -11.13
N ILE A 272 -14.27 -5.96 -10.58
CA ILE A 272 -14.57 -5.90 -9.14
C ILE A 272 -15.48 -7.06 -8.75
N ALA A 273 -16.49 -7.39 -9.56
CA ALA A 273 -17.38 -8.53 -9.32
C ALA A 273 -16.60 -9.86 -9.34
N ILE A 274 -15.66 -10.03 -10.29
CA ILE A 274 -14.76 -11.19 -10.34
C ILE A 274 -13.90 -11.27 -9.07
N GLN A 275 -13.35 -10.15 -8.61
CA GLN A 275 -12.60 -10.11 -7.35
C GLN A 275 -13.46 -10.55 -6.15
N GLY A 276 -14.72 -10.09 -6.08
CA GLY A 276 -15.69 -10.56 -5.10
C GLY A 276 -15.91 -12.08 -5.15
N ALA A 277 -16.10 -12.63 -6.35
CA ALA A 277 -16.25 -14.08 -6.56
C ALA A 277 -15.00 -14.89 -6.17
N LEU A 278 -13.80 -14.34 -6.41
CA LEU A 278 -12.54 -14.93 -5.94
C LEU A 278 -12.49 -14.99 -4.41
N PHE A 279 -12.89 -13.91 -3.71
CA PHE A 279 -12.97 -13.91 -2.25
C PHE A 279 -14.01 -14.92 -1.73
N VAL A 280 -15.18 -15.01 -2.36
CA VAL A 280 -16.19 -16.04 -2.02
C VAL A 280 -15.59 -17.44 -2.14
N THR A 281 -14.92 -17.74 -3.26
CA THR A 281 -14.28 -19.03 -3.49
C THR A 281 -13.23 -19.36 -2.42
N MET A 282 -12.42 -18.37 -2.03
CA MET A 282 -11.41 -18.54 -0.98
C MET A 282 -12.00 -18.69 0.41
N ALA A 283 -13.13 -18.03 0.71
CA ALA A 283 -13.83 -18.18 1.99
C ALA A 283 -14.32 -19.62 2.19
N TYR A 284 -14.92 -20.22 1.15
CA TYR A 284 -15.33 -21.64 1.19
C TYR A 284 -14.12 -22.57 1.29
N SER A 285 -13.10 -22.35 0.45
CA SER A 285 -11.93 -23.22 0.40
C SER A 285 -11.01 -23.09 1.62
N GLY A 286 -11.10 -22.00 2.39
CA GLY A 286 -10.31 -21.74 3.58
C GLY A 286 -10.78 -22.53 4.82
N GLY A 287 -12.03 -23.00 4.82
CA GLY A 287 -12.62 -23.82 5.87
C GLY A 287 -12.28 -25.31 5.77
N ASP A 288 -12.02 -25.80 4.56
CA ASP A 288 -11.79 -27.23 4.32
C ASP A 288 -10.30 -27.58 4.38
N GLY A 289 -9.94 -28.50 5.27
CA GLY A 289 -8.65 -29.19 5.32
C GLY A 289 -7.92 -29.06 6.65
N PRO A 290 -7.30 -30.14 7.17
CA PRO A 290 -6.49 -30.09 8.39
C PRO A 290 -5.36 -29.08 8.20
N VAL A 291 -5.24 -28.13 9.13
CA VAL A 291 -4.06 -27.28 9.25
C VAL A 291 -3.01 -28.14 9.93
N GLU A 292 -2.10 -28.74 9.16
CA GLU A 292 -0.92 -29.35 9.75
C GLU A 292 -0.12 -28.24 10.43
N THR A 293 -0.16 -28.24 11.76
CA THR A 293 0.75 -27.44 12.59
C THR A 293 2.18 -27.77 12.16
N PRO A 294 3.04 -26.78 11.88
CA PRO A 294 4.45 -27.05 11.62
C PRO A 294 5.00 -27.83 12.81
N ALA A 295 5.59 -29.00 12.54
CA ALA A 295 6.26 -29.78 13.56
C ALA A 295 7.22 -28.86 14.31
N GLN A 296 7.02 -28.71 15.62
CA GLN A 296 8.08 -28.21 16.49
C GLN A 296 9.22 -29.22 16.36
N THR A 297 10.27 -28.86 15.63
CA THR A 297 11.57 -29.50 15.78
C THR A 297 12.01 -29.21 17.20
N ILE A 298 11.70 -30.14 18.11
CA ILE A 298 12.36 -30.25 19.39
C ILE A 298 13.79 -30.65 19.05
N GLU A 299 14.67 -29.67 18.91
CA GLU A 299 16.11 -29.92 19.00
C GLU A 299 16.37 -30.42 20.43
N ILE A 300 16.48 -31.74 20.56
CA ILE A 300 17.10 -32.38 21.70
C ILE A 300 18.59 -32.42 21.36
N GLU A 301 19.35 -31.47 21.89
CA GLU A 301 20.78 -31.62 22.21
C GLU A 301 21.13 -30.79 23.44
#